data_AF-A0A3B4H6T6-F1
#
_entry.id   AF-A0A3B4H6T6-F1
#
_cell.length_a   1.000
_cell.length_b   1.000
_cell.length_c   1.000
_cell.angle_alpha   90.00
_cell.angle_beta   90.00
_cell.angle_gamma   90.00
#
_symmetry.space_group_name_H-M   'P 1'
#
loop_
_entity.id
_entity.type
_entity.pdbx_description
1 polymer ?
#
loop_
_entity_poly.entity_id
_entity_poly.type
_entity_poly.pdbx_seq_one_letter_code
_entity_poly.pdbx_strand_id
1 'polypeptide(L)'
;MTTQDQDDKSYDPNDTTLTFVNRRDELDPLSGDDSLVAEMSCGHAVTAESLTGWCRSLLDQGQYKFKCPALNEDTYKTCGEVWSYPEVRRLAALTVEEMAYFEEKIAQLAARDYCELKIVSLL
;
A
#
# COMPACT_ATOMS: atom_id res chain seq x y z
N MET A 1 -20.51 9.48 10.56
CA MET A 1 -21.23 8.39 9.89
C MET A 1 -21.24 8.68 8.40
N THR A 2 -20.33 8.04 7.68
CA THR A 2 -20.36 7.93 6.22
C THR A 2 -20.23 6.44 5.97
N THR A 3 -21.38 5.79 5.81
CA THR A 3 -21.47 4.46 5.21
C THR A 3 -20.95 4.61 3.79
N GLN A 4 -19.67 4.26 3.59
CA GLN A 4 -19.20 3.91 2.26
C GLN A 4 -19.83 2.56 1.97
N ASP A 5 -20.74 2.52 1.00
CA ASP A 5 -21.08 1.28 0.33
C ASP A 5 -19.76 0.68 -0.16
N GLN A 6 -19.30 -0.36 0.54
CA GLN A 6 -18.14 -1.16 0.16
C GLN A 6 -18.58 -1.96 -1.07
N ASP A 7 -18.38 -1.38 -2.26
CA ASP A 7 -17.98 -2.22 -3.39
C ASP A 7 -16.64 -2.83 -2.96
N ASP A 8 -16.65 -4.10 -2.54
CA ASP A 8 -15.47 -4.82 -2.07
C ASP A 8 -14.38 -4.75 -3.17
N LYS A 9 -13.34 -3.95 -2.89
CA LYS A 9 -12.27 -3.66 -3.84
C LYS A 9 -11.47 -4.94 -4.07
N SER A 10 -11.70 -5.59 -5.21
CA SER A 10 -11.04 -6.85 -5.58
C SER A 10 -10.27 -6.71 -6.89
N TYR A 11 -9.35 -7.64 -7.11
CA TYR A 11 -8.60 -7.73 -8.37
C TYR A 11 -9.45 -8.29 -9.51
N ASP A 12 -9.08 -7.96 -10.76
CA ASP A 12 -9.55 -8.74 -11.91
C ASP A 12 -8.85 -10.11 -11.89
N PRO A 13 -9.58 -11.24 -11.77
CA PRO A 13 -8.97 -12.58 -11.77
C PRO A 13 -8.19 -12.90 -13.06
N ASN A 14 -8.40 -12.14 -14.14
CA ASN A 14 -7.70 -12.30 -15.41
C ASN A 14 -6.50 -11.36 -15.58
N ASP A 15 -6.17 -10.54 -14.58
CA ASP A 15 -5.00 -9.65 -14.63
C ASP A 15 -3.69 -10.45 -14.55
N THR A 16 -3.15 -10.77 -15.73
CA THR A 16 -1.88 -11.50 -15.88
C THR A 16 -0.65 -10.71 -15.44
N THR A 17 -0.79 -9.42 -15.10
CA THR A 17 0.32 -8.65 -14.54
C THR A 17 0.52 -8.94 -13.05
N LEU A 18 -0.49 -9.47 -12.36
CA LEU A 18 -0.44 -9.84 -10.96
C LEU A 18 -0.05 -11.31 -10.79
N THR A 19 0.59 -11.63 -9.67
CA THR A 19 0.85 -13.01 -9.25
C THR A 19 -0.11 -13.35 -8.14
N PHE A 20 -1.21 -14.05 -8.48
CA PHE A 20 -2.18 -14.51 -7.50
C PHE A 20 -1.66 -15.71 -6.72
N VAL A 21 -1.87 -15.70 -5.41
CA VAL A 21 -1.41 -16.74 -4.49
C VAL A 21 -2.54 -17.26 -3.61
N ASN A 22 -2.49 -18.56 -3.28
CA ASN A 22 -3.42 -19.17 -2.33
C ASN A 22 -2.88 -19.03 -0.90
N ARG A 23 -2.75 -17.77 -0.43
CA ARG A 23 -2.32 -17.38 0.92
C ARG A 23 -3.27 -16.32 1.45
N ARG A 24 -3.35 -16.18 2.78
CA ARG A 24 -4.14 -15.12 3.40
C ARG A 24 -3.52 -13.75 3.16
N ASP A 25 -4.33 -12.71 3.31
CA ASP A 25 -3.84 -11.35 3.38
C ASP A 25 -2.94 -11.16 4.61
N GLU A 26 -1.71 -10.71 4.39
CA GLU A 26 -0.72 -10.49 5.44
C GLU A 26 -0.78 -9.07 6.03
N LEU A 27 -1.62 -8.19 5.48
CA LEU A 27 -1.90 -6.85 6.03
C LEU A 27 -3.17 -6.81 6.89
N ASP A 28 -4.15 -7.66 6.58
CA ASP A 28 -5.42 -7.74 7.31
C ASP A 28 -5.75 -9.18 7.72
N PRO A 29 -5.52 -9.55 9.01
CA PRO A 29 -5.88 -10.87 9.53
C PRO A 29 -7.39 -11.16 9.53
N LEU A 30 -8.23 -10.15 9.32
CA LEU A 30 -9.69 -10.28 9.30
C LEU A 30 -10.25 -10.38 7.87
N SER A 31 -9.38 -10.34 6.84
CA SER A 31 -9.80 -10.51 5.46
C SER A 31 -10.54 -11.84 5.27
N GLY A 32 -11.62 -11.84 4.49
CA GLY A 32 -12.35 -13.06 4.15
C GLY A 32 -11.49 -14.06 3.36
N ASP A 33 -11.73 -15.35 3.56
CA ASP A 33 -11.00 -16.43 2.86
C ASP A 33 -11.31 -16.48 1.34
N ASP A 34 -12.31 -15.72 0.87
CA ASP A 34 -12.76 -15.71 -0.53
C ASP A 34 -12.14 -14.58 -1.39
N SER A 35 -11.33 -13.69 -0.79
CA SER A 35 -10.72 -12.57 -1.52
C SER A 35 -9.56 -13.02 -2.41
N LEU A 36 -9.42 -12.40 -3.60
CA LEU A 36 -8.23 -12.58 -4.43
C LEU A 36 -7.03 -11.88 -3.77
N VAL A 37 -5.93 -12.62 -3.62
CA VAL A 37 -4.70 -12.15 -2.97
C VAL A 37 -3.55 -12.19 -3.98
N ALA A 38 -2.82 -11.09 -4.08
CA ALA A 38 -1.66 -10.94 -4.96
C ALA A 38 -0.37 -10.82 -4.15
N GLU A 39 0.74 -11.32 -4.71
CA GLU A 39 2.06 -11.24 -4.09
C GLU A 39 2.78 -9.93 -4.47
N MET A 40 3.25 -9.21 -3.44
CA MET A 40 4.12 -8.04 -3.57
C MET A 40 5.57 -8.47 -3.90
N SER A 41 6.41 -7.55 -4.38
CA SER A 41 7.82 -7.85 -4.69
C SER A 41 8.65 -8.31 -3.50
N CYS A 42 8.23 -7.99 -2.27
CA CYS A 42 8.84 -8.46 -1.04
C CYS A 42 8.44 -9.91 -0.66
N GLY A 43 7.54 -10.52 -1.42
CA GLY A 43 7.02 -11.87 -1.20
C GLY A 43 5.79 -11.95 -0.28
N HIS A 44 5.30 -10.81 0.24
CA HIS A 44 4.11 -10.78 1.08
C HIS A 44 2.82 -10.68 0.25
N ALA A 45 1.80 -11.41 0.69
CA ALA A 45 0.52 -11.56 0.03
C ALA A 45 -0.48 -10.51 0.57
N VAL A 46 -1.17 -9.81 -0.32
CA VAL A 46 -2.06 -8.68 0.02
C VAL A 46 -3.33 -8.69 -0.83
N THR A 47 -4.41 -8.13 -0.30
CA THR A 47 -5.59 -7.76 -1.11
C THR A 47 -5.44 -6.32 -1.62
N ALA A 48 -6.21 -5.98 -2.67
CA ALA A 48 -6.25 -4.61 -3.17
C ALA A 48 -6.74 -3.63 -2.10
N GLU A 49 -7.75 -4.04 -1.32
CA GLU A 49 -8.36 -3.24 -0.27
C GLU A 49 -7.39 -2.97 0.88
N SER A 50 -6.77 -4.00 1.45
CA SER A 50 -5.87 -3.83 2.60
C SER A 50 -4.63 -3.03 2.24
N LEU A 51 -4.06 -3.23 1.04
CA LEU A 51 -2.92 -2.44 0.57
C LEU A 51 -3.30 -0.98 0.37
N THR A 52 -4.47 -0.70 -0.21
CA THR A 52 -4.98 0.67 -0.37
C THR A 52 -5.15 1.35 1.00
N GLY A 53 -5.79 0.66 1.95
CA GLY A 53 -6.02 1.16 3.30
C GLY A 53 -4.70 1.44 4.04
N TRP A 54 -3.77 0.49 3.99
CA TRP A 54 -2.46 0.65 4.61
C TRP A 54 -1.69 1.85 4.05
N CYS A 55 -1.54 1.94 2.73
CA CYS A 55 -0.81 3.03 2.10
C CYS A 55 -1.49 4.39 2.33
N ARG A 56 -2.83 4.45 2.33
CA ARG A 56 -3.56 5.68 2.70
C ARG A 56 -3.26 6.10 4.14
N SER A 57 -3.25 5.14 5.07
CA SER A 57 -2.93 5.42 6.48
C SER A 57 -1.50 5.98 6.66
N LEU A 58 -0.53 5.54 5.84
CA LEU A 58 0.83 6.06 5.86
C LEU A 58 0.86 7.53 5.41
N LEU A 59 0.14 7.86 4.33
CA LEU A 59 0.04 9.24 3.84
C LEU A 59 -0.62 10.17 4.87
N ASP A 60 -1.67 9.70 5.54
CA ASP A 60 -2.34 10.46 6.61
C ASP A 60 -1.41 10.70 7.82
N GLN A 61 -0.49 9.78 8.09
CA GLN A 61 0.58 9.93 9.09
C GLN A 61 1.78 10.77 8.60
N GLY A 62 1.72 11.30 7.38
CA GLY A 62 2.79 12.10 6.79
C GLY A 62 3.96 11.29 6.23
N GLN A 63 3.80 9.98 6.04
CA GLN A 63 4.80 9.10 5.44
C GLN A 63 4.49 8.83 3.97
N TYR A 64 5.41 9.19 3.08
CA TYR A 64 5.27 8.96 1.62
C TYR A 64 6.17 7.84 1.09
N LYS A 65 6.90 7.14 1.98
CA LYS A 65 7.64 5.91 1.65
C LYS A 65 6.82 4.72 2.12
N PHE A 66 6.23 4.01 1.18
CA PHE A 66 5.42 2.82 1.48
C PHE A 66 6.32 1.66 1.88
N LYS A 67 6.06 1.09 3.05
CA LYS A 67 6.81 -0.05 3.57
C LYS A 67 5.88 -1.20 3.91
N CYS A 68 6.35 -2.42 3.70
CA CYS A 68 5.66 -3.62 4.12
C CYS A 68 5.59 -3.71 5.67
N PRO A 69 4.39 -3.78 6.26
CA PRO A 69 4.23 -3.96 7.71
C PRO A 69 4.19 -5.43 8.13
N ALA A 70 4.08 -6.37 7.18
CA ALA A 70 3.95 -7.79 7.47
C ALA A 70 5.20 -8.32 8.21
N LEU A 71 5.02 -9.41 8.95
CA LEU A 71 6.11 -10.10 9.63
C LEU A 71 6.69 -11.16 8.72
N ASN A 72 8.00 -11.33 8.75
CA ASN A 72 8.66 -12.48 8.14
C ASN A 72 8.45 -13.70 9.04
N GLU A 73 7.86 -14.79 8.52
CA GLU A 73 7.54 -16.00 9.30
C GLU A 73 8.76 -16.58 10.03
N ASP A 74 9.93 -16.61 9.38
CA ASP A 74 11.14 -17.22 9.94
C ASP A 74 11.78 -16.40 11.07
N THR A 75 11.64 -15.07 11.02
CA THR A 75 12.37 -14.16 11.91
C THR A 75 11.48 -13.45 12.92
N TYR A 76 10.15 -13.48 12.71
CA TYR A 76 9.16 -12.71 13.45
C TYR A 76 9.46 -11.20 13.51
N LYS A 77 10.26 -10.70 12.57
CA LYS A 77 10.56 -9.27 12.40
C LYS A 77 9.71 -8.70 11.28
N THR A 78 9.34 -7.43 11.42
CA THR A 78 8.71 -6.66 10.34
C THR A 78 9.59 -6.71 9.08
N CYS A 79 8.96 -6.98 7.94
CA CYS A 79 9.59 -7.01 6.63
C CYS A 79 10.27 -5.68 6.34
N GLY A 80 9.51 -4.58 6.35
CA GLY A 80 10.06 -3.22 6.23
C GLY A 80 10.59 -2.87 4.83
N GLU A 81 10.49 -3.78 3.86
CA GLU A 81 10.87 -3.53 2.47
C GLU A 81 10.08 -2.34 1.92
N VAL A 82 10.76 -1.47 1.15
CA VAL A 82 10.14 -0.27 0.57
C VAL A 82 9.53 -0.64 -0.77
N TRP A 83 8.22 -0.43 -0.91
CA TRP A 83 7.53 -0.60 -2.18
C TRP A 83 7.61 0.66 -3.03
N SER A 84 7.76 0.46 -4.33
CA SER A 84 7.72 1.57 -5.28
C SER A 84 6.28 2.05 -5.48
N TYR A 85 6.08 3.35 -5.76
CA TYR A 85 4.73 3.83 -6.04
C TYR A 85 4.07 3.15 -7.27
N PRO A 86 4.78 2.86 -8.38
CA PRO A 86 4.20 2.09 -9.48
C PRO A 86 3.71 0.69 -9.08
N GLU A 87 4.44 0.02 -8.18
CA GLU A 87 4.02 -1.27 -7.61
C GLU A 87 2.76 -1.09 -6.75
N VAL A 88 2.77 -0.15 -5.81
CA VAL A 88 1.61 0.16 -4.96
C VAL A 88 0.39 0.50 -5.81
N ARG A 89 0.52 1.39 -6.79
CA ARG A 89 -0.59 1.79 -7.67
C ARG A 89 -1.23 0.60 -8.38
N ARG A 90 -0.41 -0.34 -8.84
CA ARG A 90 -0.86 -1.55 -9.55
C ARG A 90 -1.49 -2.56 -8.60
N LEU A 91 -0.79 -2.96 -7.53
CA LEU A 91 -1.29 -3.98 -6.59
C LEU A 91 -2.36 -3.47 -5.64
N ALA A 92 -2.51 -2.17 -5.46
CA ALA A 92 -3.64 -1.60 -4.75
C ALA A 92 -4.84 -1.38 -5.68
N ALA A 93 -4.73 -1.69 -6.98
CA ALA A 93 -5.78 -1.45 -7.98
C ALA A 93 -6.41 -0.06 -7.86
N LEU A 94 -5.57 0.98 -7.67
CA LEU A 94 -6.05 2.33 -7.35
C LEU A 94 -6.93 2.87 -8.48
N THR A 95 -8.07 3.48 -8.14
CA THR A 95 -8.86 4.23 -9.11
C THR A 95 -8.14 5.51 -9.53
N VAL A 96 -8.63 6.18 -10.57
CA VAL A 96 -8.07 7.46 -11.02
C VAL A 96 -8.10 8.51 -9.90
N GLU A 97 -9.18 8.55 -9.13
CA GLU A 97 -9.36 9.46 -8.01
C GLU A 97 -8.38 9.14 -6.87
N GLU A 98 -8.20 7.85 -6.56
CA GLU A 98 -7.24 7.42 -5.54
C GLU A 98 -5.80 7.71 -5.95
N MET A 99 -5.45 7.46 -7.21
CA MET A 99 -4.14 7.84 -7.75
C MET A 99 -3.88 9.34 -7.59
N ALA A 100 -4.85 10.19 -7.95
CA ALA A 100 -4.72 11.63 -7.83
C ALA A 100 -4.49 12.05 -6.36
N TYR A 101 -5.25 11.48 -5.41
CA TYR A 101 -5.04 11.72 -3.98
C TYR A 101 -3.63 11.27 -3.53
N PHE A 102 -3.20 10.06 -3.92
CA PHE A 102 -1.89 9.53 -3.55
C PHE A 102 -0.77 10.41 -4.10
N GLU A 103 -0.81 10.75 -5.39
CA GLU A 103 0.20 11.56 -6.07
C GLU A 103 0.29 12.97 -5.47
N GLU A 104 -0.84 13.60 -5.16
CA GLU A 104 -0.88 14.90 -4.47
C GLU A 104 -0.22 14.82 -3.09
N LYS A 105 -0.58 13.83 -2.27
CA LYS A 105 -0.02 13.66 -0.93
C LYS A 105 1.47 13.36 -0.95
N ILE A 106 1.91 12.47 -1.84
CA ILE A 106 3.34 12.16 -2.02
C ILE A 106 4.11 13.43 -2.39
N ALA A 107 3.60 14.22 -3.34
CA ALA A 107 4.26 15.46 -3.76
C ALA A 107 4.34 16.49 -2.63
N GLN A 108 3.26 16.69 -1.87
CA GLN A 108 3.24 17.61 -0.73
C GLN A 108 4.22 17.22 0.37
N LEU A 109 4.27 15.93 0.72
CA LEU A 109 5.16 15.42 1.76
C LEU A 109 6.63 15.44 1.31
N ALA A 110 6.92 15.00 0.10
CA ALA A 110 8.28 15.04 -0.44
C ALA A 110 8.82 16.48 -0.56
N ALA A 111 7.97 17.45 -0.94
CA ALA A 111 8.36 18.85 -0.98
C ALA A 111 8.64 19.42 0.42
N ARG A 112 7.85 19.03 1.42
CA ARG A 112 8.07 19.42 2.84
C ARG A 112 9.43 18.91 3.33
N ASP A 113 9.68 17.60 3.18
CA ASP A 113 10.94 16.98 3.59
C ASP A 113 12.14 17.64 2.90
N TYR A 114 12.04 17.96 1.62
CA TYR A 114 13.11 18.65 0.89
C TYR A 114 13.38 20.07 1.40
N CYS A 115 12.32 20.83 1.72
CA CYS A 115 12.46 22.17 2.30
C CYS A 115 13.09 22.14 3.70
N GLU A 116 12.69 21.19 4.53
CA GLU A 116 13.26 20.99 5.87
C GLU A 116 14.75 20.66 5.81
N LEU A 117 15.15 19.75 4.91
CA LEU A 117 16.56 19.42 4.67
C LEU A 117 17.38 20.63 4.23
N LYS A 118 16.83 21.47 3.35
CA LYS A 118 17.49 22.71 2.91
C LYS A 118 17.71 23.71 4.04
N ILE A 119 16.71 23.90 4.90
CA ILE A 119 16.83 24.81 6.04
C ILE A 119 17.93 24.35 7.00
N VAL A 120 17.98 23.06 7.32
CA VAL A 120 19.01 22.50 8.21
C VAL A 120 20.40 22.59 7.57
N SER A 121 20.53 22.41 6.25
CA SER A 121 21.82 22.51 5.56
C SER A 121 22.39 23.93 5.42
N LEU A 122 21.58 24.96 5.73
CA LEU A 122 21.96 26.38 5.66
C LEU A 122 22.22 27.00 7.04
N LEU A 123 22.03 26.24 8.13
CA LEU A 123 22.34 26.61 9.52
C LEU A 123 23.68 26.01 9.94
#